data_AF-A0A497PGF2-F1
#
_entry.id   AF-A0A497PGF2-F1
#
_cell.length_a   1.000
_cell.length_b   1.000
_cell.length_c   1.000
_cell.angle_alpha   90.00
_cell.angle_beta   90.00
_cell.angle_gamma   90.00
#
_symmetry.space_group_name_H-M   'P 1'
#
loop_
_entity.id
_entity.type
_entity.pdbx_description
1 polymer ?
#
loop_
_entity_poly.entity_id
_entity_poly.type
_entity_poly.pdbx_seq_one_letter_code
_entity_poly.pdbx_strand_id
1 'polypeptide(L)' 'NPEDIKKRREKDQTRKRDAQTFQDVEFDLEWGRKTAAACAIMTGAPVSIINNEEGFPDKAVKQILDMIKEVI' A
#
# COMPACT_ATOMS: atom_id res chain seq x y z
N ASN A 1 -6.05 4.86 0.83
CA ASN A 1 -7.46 4.95 0.43
C ASN A 1 -7.58 4.47 -1.02
N PRO A 2 -8.51 3.56 -1.37
CA PRO A 2 -8.70 3.12 -2.76
C PRO A 2 -9.03 4.27 -3.73
N GLU A 3 -9.76 5.30 -3.29
CA GLU A 3 -10.07 6.47 -4.12
C GLU A 3 -8.82 7.22 -4.58
N ASP A 4 -7.90 7.51 -3.65
CA ASP A 4 -6.63 8.20 -3.95
C ASP A 4 -5.79 7.39 -4.94
N ILE A 5 -5.79 6.07 -4.81
CA ILE A 5 -5.07 5.18 -5.71
C ILE A 5 -5.67 5.24 -7.11
N LYS A 6 -7.00 5.17 -7.23
CA LYS A 6 -7.69 5.30 -8.52
C LYS A 6 -7.35 6.63 -9.20
N LYS A 7 -7.47 7.75 -8.47
CA LYS A 7 -7.10 9.09 -8.97
C LYS A 7 -5.65 9.16 -9.44
N ARG A 8 -4.71 8.59 -8.68
CA ARG A 8 -3.29 8.53 -9.08
C ARG A 8 -3.09 7.70 -10.35
N ARG A 9 -3.78 6.57 -10.48
CA ARG A 9 -3.71 5.70 -11.67
C ARG A 9 -4.26 6.41 -12.91
N GLU A 10 -5.36 7.15 -12.77
CA GLU A 10 -5.96 7.95 -13.86
C GLU A 10 -5.07 9.11 -14.32
N LYS A 11 -4.37 9.77 -13.39
CA LYS A 11 -3.44 10.89 -13.69
C LYS A 11 -2.10 10.43 -14.28
N ASP A 12 -1.74 9.18 -14.08
CA ASP A 12 -0.42 8.66 -14.43
C ASP A 12 -0.34 8.16 -15.87
N GLN A 13 0.28 8.98 -16.73
CA GLN A 13 0.47 8.68 -18.15
C GLN A 13 1.69 7.80 -18.44
N THR A 14 2.55 7.54 -17.45
CA THR A 14 3.81 6.81 -17.66
C THR A 14 3.64 5.30 -17.76
N ARG A 15 2.50 4.77 -17.27
CA ARG A 15 2.21 3.33 -17.20
C ARG A 15 0.92 3.02 -17.93
N LYS A 16 0.93 1.98 -18.76
CA LYS A 16 -0.29 1.40 -19.33
C LYS A 16 -0.90 0.41 -18.34
N ARG A 17 -2.13 0.67 -17.92
CA ARG A 17 -2.90 -0.20 -17.02
C ARG A 17 -4.25 -0.46 -17.63
N ASP A 18 -4.80 -1.63 -17.35
CA ASP A 18 -6.20 -1.91 -17.64
C ASP A 18 -7.10 -0.99 -16.80
N ALA A 19 -8.30 -0.73 -17.31
CA ALA A 19 -9.30 0.00 -16.56
C ALA A 19 -9.70 -0.81 -15.33
N GLN A 20 -9.59 -0.20 -14.15
CA GLN A 20 -9.99 -0.81 -12.90
C GLN A 20 -11.08 0.04 -12.23
N THR A 21 -12.08 -0.64 -11.70
CA THR A 21 -13.13 -0.04 -10.88
C THR A 21 -12.58 0.29 -9.49
N PHE A 22 -13.33 1.08 -8.72
CA PHE A 22 -12.98 1.33 -7.32
C PHE A 22 -12.95 0.02 -6.51
N GLN A 23 -13.92 -0.85 -6.77
CA GLN A 23 -14.07 -2.15 -6.12
C GLN A 23 -12.88 -3.07 -6.40
N ASP A 24 -12.32 -3.03 -7.61
CA ASP A 24 -11.11 -3.80 -7.93
C ASP A 24 -9.92 -3.33 -7.08
N VAL A 25 -9.74 -2.02 -6.93
CA VAL A 25 -8.66 -1.46 -6.10
C VAL A 25 -8.84 -1.80 -4.63
N GLU A 26 -10.08 -1.74 -4.13
CA GLU A 26 -10.41 -2.11 -2.75
C GLU A 26 -10.15 -3.60 -2.49
N PHE A 27 -10.60 -4.46 -3.41
CA PHE A 27 -10.37 -5.90 -3.35
C PHE A 27 -8.88 -6.24 -3.37
N ASP A 28 -8.10 -5.65 -4.29
CA ASP A 28 -6.65 -5.84 -4.39
C ASP A 28 -5.95 -5.49 -3.07
N LEU A 29 -6.34 -4.38 -2.44
CA LEU A 29 -5.78 -3.95 -1.16
C LEU A 29 -6.14 -4.89 -0.02
N GLU A 30 -7.40 -5.33 0.06
CA GLU A 30 -7.85 -6.28 1.07
C GLU A 30 -7.12 -7.62 0.92
N TRP A 31 -7.03 -8.13 -0.30
CA TRP A 31 -6.32 -9.36 -0.62
C TRP A 31 -4.83 -9.27 -0.29
N GLY A 32 -4.19 -8.14 -0.61
CA GLY A 32 -2.80 -7.88 -0.28
C GLY A 32 -2.52 -7.93 1.22
N ARG A 33 -3.41 -7.36 2.05
CA ARG A 33 -3.27 -7.41 3.52
C ARG A 33 -3.39 -8.82 4.06
N LYS A 34 -4.37 -9.59 3.60
CA LYS A 34 -4.56 -11.00 4.00
C LYS A 34 -3.34 -11.84 3.63
N THR A 35 -2.83 -11.65 2.42
CA THR A 35 -1.64 -12.36 1.92
C THR A 35 -0.40 -11.99 2.73
N ALA A 36 -0.17 -10.71 3.01
CA ALA A 36 0.95 -10.26 3.83
C ALA A 36 0.90 -10.86 5.25
N ALA A 37 -0.29 -10.89 5.87
CA ALA A 37 -0.48 -11.51 7.18
C ALA A 37 -0.17 -13.02 7.15
N ALA A 38 -0.59 -13.74 6.10
CA ALA A 38 -0.24 -15.15 5.93
C ALA A 38 1.28 -15.35 5.79
N CYS A 39 1.95 -14.52 4.99
CA CYS A 39 3.42 -14.54 4.89
C CYS A 39 4.10 -14.26 6.23
N ALA A 40 3.59 -13.31 7.03
CA ALA A 40 4.10 -13.03 8.36
C ALA A 40 4.04 -14.27 9.27
N ILE A 41 2.90 -14.98 9.27
CA ILE A 41 2.74 -16.23 10.03
C ILE A 41 3.74 -17.29 9.56
N MET A 42 3.90 -17.46 8.25
CA MET A 42 4.78 -18.49 7.68
C MET A 42 6.26 -18.24 7.93
N THR A 43 6.68 -16.97 7.92
CA THR A 43 8.10 -16.58 7.97
C THR A 43 8.55 -16.10 9.34
N GLY A 44 7.61 -15.76 10.23
CA GLY A 44 7.88 -15.06 11.47
C GLY A 44 8.26 -13.59 11.28
N ALA A 45 8.26 -13.07 10.05
CA ALA A 45 8.60 -11.67 9.78
C ALA A 45 7.46 -10.73 10.19
N PRO A 46 7.75 -9.56 10.79
CA PRO A 46 6.73 -8.57 11.11
C PRO A 46 6.14 -7.93 9.83
N VAL A 47 4.88 -7.55 9.89
CA VAL A 47 4.19 -6.81 8.82
C VAL A 47 3.61 -5.52 9.37
N SER A 48 3.80 -4.42 8.62
CA SER A 48 3.28 -3.10 8.95
C SER A 48 2.49 -2.52 7.77
N ILE A 49 1.40 -1.82 8.07
CA ILE A 49 0.56 -1.15 7.07
C ILE A 49 0.87 0.35 7.12
N ILE A 50 1.37 0.90 6.02
CA ILE A 50 1.75 2.31 5.89
C ILE A 50 0.75 3.03 4.99
N ASN A 51 0.21 4.14 5.47
CA ASN A 51 -0.73 4.97 4.72
C ASN A 51 0.02 6.09 4.00
N ASN A 52 0.08 6.01 2.67
CA ASN A 52 0.64 7.06 1.82
C ASN A 52 -0.48 7.98 1.30
N GLU A 53 -0.88 8.94 2.12
CA GLU A 53 -1.89 9.96 1.81
C GLU A 53 -1.45 10.89 0.65
N GLU A 54 -2.39 11.33 -0.19
CA GLU A 54 -2.07 12.24 -1.30
C GLU A 54 -1.58 13.59 -0.74
N GLY A 55 -0.46 14.09 -1.28
CA GLY A 55 0.17 15.33 -0.82
C GLY A 55 1.07 15.21 0.41
N PHE A 56 1.17 14.04 1.05
CA PHE A 56 1.99 13.85 2.26
C PHE A 56 2.96 12.65 2.18
N PRO A 57 3.80 12.53 1.13
CA PRO A 57 4.74 11.41 1.00
C PRO A 57 5.73 11.33 2.16
N ASP A 58 6.15 12.47 2.71
CA ASP A 58 7.12 12.55 3.81
C ASP A 58 6.61 11.88 5.09
N LYS A 59 5.30 11.91 5.34
CA LYS A 59 4.70 11.20 6.49
C LYS A 59 4.85 9.69 6.34
N ALA A 60 4.63 9.16 5.14
CA ALA A 60 4.81 7.74 4.86
C ALA A 60 6.28 7.33 4.97
N VAL A 61 7.21 8.17 4.48
CA VAL A 61 8.66 7.95 4.62
C VAL A 61 9.06 7.90 6.09
N LYS A 62 8.54 8.82 6.92
CA LYS A 62 8.81 8.81 8.36
C LYS A 62 8.31 7.52 9.02
N GLN A 63 7.09 7.08 8.72
CA GLN A 63 6.55 5.82 9.25
C GLN A 63 7.42 4.61 8.87
N ILE A 64 7.90 4.56 7.62
CA ILE A 64 8.82 3.50 7.17
C ILE A 64 10.12 3.54 7.98
N LEU A 65 10.73 4.73 8.11
CA LEU A 65 12.00 4.89 8.79
C LEU A 65 11.91 4.50 10.27
N ASP A 66 10.84 4.92 10.95
CA ASP A 66 10.61 4.60 12.35
C ASP A 66 10.42 3.08 12.52
N MET A 67 9.65 2.43 11.65
CA MET A 67 9.47 0.97 11.66
C MET A 67 10.77 0.20 11.45
N ILE A 68 11.62 0.62 10.52
CA ILE A 68 12.92 -0.03 10.29
C ILE A 68 13.83 0.08 11.53
N LYS A 69 13.82 1.25 12.20
CA LYS A 69 14.60 1.47 13.42
C LYS A 69 14.12 0.67 14.63
N GLU A 70 12.86 0.25 14.66
CA GLU A 70 12.35 -0.62 15.74
C GLU A 70 12.77 -2.08 15.56
N VAL A 71 13.09 -2.49 14.33
CA VAL A 71 13.45 -3.87 13.98
C VAL A 71 14.97 -4.12 14.04
N ILE A 72 15.79 -3.07 13.88
CA ILE A 72 17.26 -3.11 13.95
C ILE A 72 17.74 -2.77 15.36
#